data_AF-A0A954NGC5-F1
#
_entry.id   AF-A0A954NGC5-F1
#
_cell.length_a   1.000
_cell.length_b   1.000
_cell.length_c   1.000
_cell.angle_alpha   90.00
_cell.angle_beta   90.00
_cell.angle_gamma   90.00
#
_symmetry.space_group_name_H-M   'P 1'
#
loop_
_entity.id
_entity.type
_entity.pdbx_description
1 polymer ?
#
loop_
_entity_poly.entity_id
_entity_poly.type
_entity_poly.pdbx_seq_one_letter_code
_entity_poly.pdbx_strand_id
1 'polypeptide(L)'
;MCHQFSTRDASRGSLALAAAMLVVGLIGCGFGATRAFAQELDQYHSYDRYRYLPRLPGSDESPAPLPPVADEVGGDSTILVESLRGLIFVDDPADVTTTPLALDGVTIQGPSLTLLDRPEFRDRVADRYLGGAISLRRMNELVRDTILFYRRHDRPVVDVSIPEQDITDGYVQVVVTEARIGKIRVQGANYFDAAELAGQLRLHPGGRIHESQLQEELRWLYRNPYRTVDLELTPGQQRGKTDVIFNVHDRMPVRLYAGYEDTGNRALGLERTFYGVNWFDAFHRDDYLGYQYTASSDFNRLGAHSGFYTRALDNRDLVSLYGSYAEFESPIAPILTSKGVSWQLLGRWYRELYHDNCQTHAITAGVDIKQTNTNLDLGGVLVAGNTADIVQMMIGYVGRFENRRGSTSIGLDGYYSPGHLSGGNVSSAFQTIRPLATANYFYARGFAERRIDLPHRLELVGRFTGQWAEGNLLPTEQIGLGGYNSVRSYDLYSVVGDSGYFTNIELWTGAISTRIPSRWCRGDELRFLAFYDFGSGYDHTAVVGRNSANDLQGIGVGMRYEMQPNLTVRADYGWQITDLGPGFRQPNSRAHIGVVWSH
;
A
#
# COMPACT_ATOMS: atom_id res chain seq x y z
N MET A 1 -33.36 79.73 35.48
CA MET A 1 -33.51 78.40 36.12
C MET A 1 -33.07 77.35 35.12
N CYS A 2 -32.10 76.54 35.52
CA CYS A 2 -31.48 75.46 34.76
C CYS A 2 -32.49 74.36 34.36
N HIS A 3 -32.28 73.72 33.21
CA HIS A 3 -31.80 72.33 33.19
C HIS A 3 -31.38 71.90 31.78
N GLN A 4 -30.08 71.62 31.64
CA GLN A 4 -29.51 70.77 30.60
C GLN A 4 -29.93 69.32 30.87
N PHE A 5 -30.45 68.63 29.85
CA PHE A 5 -30.53 67.18 29.83
C PHE A 5 -29.39 66.61 28.97
N SER A 6 -28.70 65.65 29.58
CA SER A 6 -27.48 65.00 29.17
C SER A 6 -27.68 64.10 27.94
N THR A 7 -26.97 64.39 26.84
CA THR A 7 -26.70 63.46 25.74
C THR A 7 -25.36 62.77 26.00
N ARG A 8 -25.32 61.72 26.84
CA ARG A 8 -24.08 60.93 27.05
C ARG A 8 -24.21 59.41 27.05
N ASP A 9 -25.39 58.81 26.89
CA ASP A 9 -25.54 57.35 26.98
C ASP A 9 -25.80 56.59 25.66
N ALA A 10 -25.98 57.27 24.52
CA ALA A 10 -26.25 56.59 23.25
C ALA A 10 -24.99 56.05 22.52
N SER A 11 -23.77 56.47 22.89
CA SER A 11 -22.54 56.07 22.20
C SER A 11 -21.85 54.84 22.81
N ARG A 12 -22.16 54.47 24.06
CA ARG A 12 -21.57 53.29 24.71
C ARG A 12 -22.21 51.98 24.26
N GLY A 13 -23.51 51.99 23.96
CA GLY A 13 -24.23 50.80 23.46
C GLY A 13 -23.80 50.39 22.04
N SER A 14 -23.56 51.36 21.15
CA SER A 14 -23.14 51.10 19.76
C SER A 14 -21.67 50.66 19.66
N LEU A 15 -20.79 51.18 20.52
CA LEU A 15 -19.38 50.76 20.60
C LEU A 15 -19.23 49.36 21.21
N ALA A 16 -20.04 49.01 22.22
CA ALA A 16 -20.06 47.67 22.79
C ALA A 16 -20.61 46.62 21.81
N LEU A 17 -21.65 46.97 21.03
CA LEU A 17 -22.19 46.10 19.98
C LEU A 17 -21.21 45.94 18.81
N ALA A 18 -20.53 47.01 18.40
CA ALA A 18 -19.50 46.97 17.36
C ALA A 18 -18.27 46.19 17.82
N ALA A 19 -17.83 46.34 19.07
CA ALA A 19 -16.74 45.55 19.65
C ALA A 19 -17.12 44.07 19.81
N ALA A 20 -18.36 43.77 20.23
CA ALA A 20 -18.86 42.40 20.31
C ALA A 20 -18.99 41.76 18.92
N MET A 21 -19.44 42.49 17.90
CA MET A 21 -19.45 42.01 16.50
C MET A 21 -18.04 41.85 15.93
N LEU A 22 -17.09 42.72 16.31
CA LEU A 22 -15.68 42.56 15.96
C LEU A 22 -15.09 41.32 16.60
N VAL A 23 -15.38 41.06 17.88
CA VAL A 23 -14.91 39.87 18.63
C VAL A 23 -15.55 38.59 18.07
N VAL A 24 -16.85 38.58 17.78
CA VAL A 24 -17.53 37.43 17.14
C VAL A 24 -17.01 37.19 15.71
N GLY A 25 -16.72 38.26 14.96
CA GLY A 25 -16.09 38.17 13.64
C GLY A 25 -14.64 37.69 13.68
N LEU A 26 -13.85 38.13 14.66
CA LEU A 26 -12.46 37.72 14.89
C LEU A 26 -12.37 36.27 15.38
N ILE A 27 -13.32 35.84 16.22
CA ILE A 27 -13.50 34.45 16.63
C ILE A 27 -13.85 33.58 15.40
N GLY A 28 -14.76 34.03 14.54
CA GLY A 28 -15.11 33.37 13.28
C GLY A 28 -13.94 33.23 12.29
N CYS A 29 -13.10 34.26 12.16
CA CYS A 29 -11.87 34.20 11.34
C CYS A 29 -10.78 33.32 11.96
N GLY A 30 -10.62 33.32 13.29
CA GLY A 30 -9.74 32.40 14.02
C GLY A 30 -10.16 30.94 13.86
N PHE A 31 -11.47 30.66 13.80
CA PHE A 31 -12.02 29.34 13.48
C PHE A 31 -11.74 28.87 12.04
N GLY A 32 -11.53 29.79 11.09
CA GLY A 32 -11.15 29.45 9.72
C GLY A 32 -9.68 29.03 9.59
N ALA A 33 -8.77 29.75 10.26
CA ALA A 33 -7.33 29.47 10.24
C ALA A 33 -6.95 28.20 11.04
N THR A 34 -7.56 28.00 12.22
CA THR A 34 -7.48 26.75 13.02
C THR A 34 -7.88 25.50 12.22
N ARG A 35 -8.99 25.59 11.45
CA ARG A 35 -9.50 24.49 10.62
C ARG A 35 -8.57 24.17 9.45
N ALA A 36 -8.16 25.19 8.70
CA ALA A 36 -7.24 25.02 7.57
C ALA A 36 -5.91 24.36 7.98
N PHE A 37 -5.41 24.66 9.18
CA PHE A 37 -4.16 24.10 9.71
C PHE A 37 -4.28 22.65 10.21
N ALA A 38 -5.24 22.38 11.10
CA ALA A 38 -5.51 21.04 11.63
C ALA A 38 -5.67 19.99 10.51
N GLN A 39 -6.21 20.43 9.38
CA GLN A 39 -6.51 19.59 8.24
C GLN A 39 -5.32 19.46 7.29
N GLU A 40 -4.43 20.45 7.20
CA GLU A 40 -3.18 20.28 6.48
C GLU A 40 -2.34 19.14 7.09
N LEU A 41 -2.44 18.88 8.40
CA LEU A 41 -1.89 17.68 9.04
C LEU A 41 -2.59 16.37 8.64
N ASP A 42 -3.91 16.36 8.36
CA ASP A 42 -4.55 15.20 7.71
C ASP A 42 -4.16 15.08 6.24
N GLN A 43 -3.83 16.19 5.58
CA GLN A 43 -3.14 16.17 4.30
C GLN A 43 -1.73 15.58 4.45
N TYR A 44 -0.97 15.84 5.52
CA TYR A 44 0.31 15.16 5.81
C TYR A 44 0.13 13.68 6.23
N HIS A 45 -1.06 13.29 6.73
CA HIS A 45 -1.45 11.88 6.92
C HIS A 45 -1.84 11.15 5.63
N SER A 46 -2.43 11.88 4.67
CA SER A 46 -3.04 11.35 3.44
C SER A 46 -2.21 11.60 2.18
N TYR A 47 -1.23 12.51 2.23
CA TYR A 47 -0.04 12.52 1.40
C TYR A 47 0.79 11.30 1.78
N ASP A 48 0.39 10.19 1.18
CA ASP A 48 1.22 9.02 0.94
C ASP A 48 1.34 7.98 2.03
N ARG A 49 0.17 7.47 2.44
CA ARG A 49 0.06 6.02 2.68
C ARG A 49 0.59 5.18 1.50
N TYR A 50 0.78 5.74 0.27
CA TYR A 50 1.18 4.99 -0.93
C TYR A 50 2.11 5.63 -2.00
N ARG A 51 2.36 6.94 -2.18
CA ARG A 51 3.26 7.38 -3.30
C ARG A 51 4.76 7.23 -3.06
N TYR A 52 5.25 7.42 -1.83
CA TYR A 52 6.71 7.47 -1.56
C TYR A 52 7.22 6.32 -0.70
N LEU A 53 6.33 5.46 -0.19
CA LEU A 53 6.70 4.06 -0.12
C LEU A 53 7.18 3.70 -1.52
N PRO A 54 8.31 3.00 -1.66
CA PRO A 54 8.52 2.29 -2.90
C PRO A 54 7.22 1.55 -3.17
N ARG A 55 6.77 1.58 -4.43
CA ARG A 55 6.00 0.45 -4.90
C ARG A 55 6.81 -0.75 -4.44
N LEU A 56 6.30 -1.49 -3.44
CA LEU A 56 6.67 -2.89 -3.29
C LEU A 56 6.63 -3.39 -4.73
N PRO A 57 7.74 -3.93 -5.28
CA PRO A 57 7.77 -4.30 -6.68
C PRO A 57 6.44 -4.96 -7.02
N GLY A 58 5.76 -4.36 -8.00
CA GLY A 58 4.43 -4.82 -8.38
C GLY A 58 4.51 -6.31 -8.67
N SER A 59 3.39 -6.98 -8.52
CA SER A 59 3.10 -8.36 -8.93
C SER A 59 3.70 -8.79 -10.29
N ASP A 60 4.18 -7.86 -11.12
CA ASP A 60 4.88 -8.09 -12.38
C ASP A 60 6.28 -8.73 -12.28
N GLU A 61 7.01 -8.59 -11.17
CA GLU A 61 8.20 -9.41 -10.91
C GLU A 61 7.82 -10.59 -10.02
N SER A 62 6.97 -11.46 -10.56
CA SER A 62 6.87 -12.81 -10.05
C SER A 62 8.27 -13.45 -10.15
N PRO A 63 8.76 -14.12 -9.09
CA PRO A 63 10.02 -14.85 -9.17
C PRO A 63 9.99 -15.77 -10.38
N ALA A 64 11.13 -15.91 -11.06
CA ALA A 64 11.21 -16.74 -12.26
C ALA A 64 10.57 -18.11 -11.97
N PRO A 65 9.63 -18.58 -12.82
CA PRO A 65 9.03 -19.88 -12.64
C PRO A 65 10.13 -20.93 -12.65
N LEU A 66 9.95 -21.98 -11.86
CA LEU A 66 10.90 -23.09 -11.85
C LEU A 66 11.11 -23.62 -13.28
N PRO A 67 12.34 -24.02 -13.64
CA PRO A 67 12.66 -24.40 -15.01
C PRO A 67 11.67 -25.47 -15.53
N PRO A 68 11.12 -25.28 -16.75
CA PRO A 68 10.13 -26.19 -17.31
C PRO A 68 10.72 -27.59 -17.48
N VAL A 69 9.88 -28.62 -17.32
CA VAL A 69 10.27 -29.97 -17.75
C VAL A 69 10.31 -29.95 -19.28
N ALA A 70 11.35 -30.50 -19.90
CA ALA A 70 11.48 -30.52 -21.35
C ALA A 70 10.24 -31.15 -22.03
N ASP A 71 9.71 -30.46 -23.06
CA ASP A 71 8.51 -30.90 -23.79
C ASP A 71 8.79 -32.15 -24.64
N GLU A 72 9.98 -32.23 -25.24
CA GLU A 72 10.40 -33.39 -26.03
C GLU A 72 11.06 -34.45 -25.14
N VAL A 73 10.54 -35.67 -25.24
CA VAL A 73 11.07 -36.84 -24.56
C VAL A 73 11.92 -37.62 -25.56
N GLY A 74 13.24 -37.60 -25.35
CA GLY A 74 14.17 -38.41 -26.14
C GLY A 74 14.03 -39.91 -25.89
N GLY A 75 14.63 -40.73 -26.75
CA GLY A 75 14.69 -42.19 -26.59
C GLY A 75 14.18 -42.95 -27.81
N ASP A 76 14.63 -44.18 -27.96
CA ASP A 76 14.25 -45.05 -29.07
C ASP A 76 12.79 -45.54 -28.94
N SER A 77 12.12 -45.66 -30.08
CA SER A 77 10.78 -46.24 -30.23
C SER A 77 10.78 -47.75 -30.44
N THR A 78 11.94 -48.40 -30.54
CA THR A 78 12.04 -49.87 -30.61
C THR A 78 11.32 -50.51 -29.42
N ILE A 79 10.42 -51.45 -29.73
CA ILE A 79 9.62 -52.17 -28.72
C ILE A 79 10.53 -53.11 -27.95
N LEU A 80 10.55 -52.96 -26.63
CA LEU A 80 11.26 -53.83 -25.70
C LEU A 80 10.36 -54.94 -25.16
N VAL A 81 9.08 -54.62 -24.93
CA VAL A 81 8.04 -55.57 -24.48
C VAL A 81 6.72 -55.21 -25.15
N GLU A 82 6.00 -56.21 -25.68
CA GLU A 82 4.75 -56.01 -26.43
C GLU A 82 3.57 -55.59 -25.56
N SER A 83 3.55 -56.01 -24.28
CA SER A 83 2.47 -55.71 -23.35
C SER A 83 2.99 -55.52 -21.94
N LEU A 84 2.91 -54.28 -21.44
CA LEU A 84 3.18 -53.96 -20.04
C LEU A 84 2.02 -54.41 -19.15
N ARG A 85 2.30 -55.32 -18.21
CA ARG A 85 1.31 -55.90 -17.27
C ARG A 85 1.23 -55.15 -15.95
N GLY A 86 2.36 -54.66 -15.45
CA GLY A 86 2.42 -53.99 -14.16
C GLY A 86 3.46 -52.88 -14.06
N LEU A 87 3.12 -51.86 -13.27
CA LEU A 87 3.99 -50.76 -12.88
C LEU A 87 4.10 -50.74 -11.37
N ILE A 88 5.32 -50.82 -10.86
CA ILE A 88 5.59 -50.85 -9.42
C ILE A 88 6.41 -49.61 -9.07
N PHE A 89 5.84 -48.69 -8.31
CA PHE A 89 6.55 -47.51 -7.84
C PHE A 89 7.12 -47.78 -6.44
N VAL A 90 8.40 -47.48 -6.22
CA VAL A 90 9.11 -47.63 -4.94
C VAL A 90 9.79 -46.32 -4.55
N ASP A 91 9.96 -46.06 -3.24
CA ASP A 91 10.62 -44.82 -2.77
C ASP A 91 12.12 -44.95 -2.48
N ASP A 92 12.62 -46.18 -2.28
CA ASP A 92 14.04 -46.47 -2.16
C ASP A 92 14.48 -47.43 -3.29
N PRO A 93 15.55 -47.12 -4.04
CA PRO A 93 16.10 -48.08 -4.99
C PRO A 93 16.60 -49.39 -4.35
N ALA A 94 16.84 -49.43 -3.04
CA ALA A 94 17.11 -50.67 -2.32
C ALA A 94 15.90 -51.63 -2.31
N ASP A 95 14.69 -51.13 -2.54
CA ASP A 95 13.46 -51.92 -2.61
C ASP A 95 13.21 -52.49 -4.01
N VAL A 96 14.05 -52.16 -4.99
CA VAL A 96 13.96 -52.71 -6.35
C VAL A 96 14.40 -54.17 -6.33
N THR A 97 13.52 -55.06 -6.78
CA THR A 97 13.73 -56.51 -6.76
C THR A 97 14.09 -57.03 -8.16
N THR A 98 14.92 -58.07 -8.25
CA THR A 98 15.27 -58.70 -9.55
C THR A 98 14.14 -59.57 -10.10
N THR A 99 13.19 -59.96 -9.26
CA THR A 99 12.00 -60.71 -9.65
C THR A 99 10.79 -60.01 -9.02
N PRO A 100 10.24 -58.99 -9.70
CA PRO A 100 9.11 -58.24 -9.17
C PRO A 100 7.95 -59.19 -8.85
N LEU A 101 7.28 -58.93 -7.72
CA LEU A 101 6.04 -59.61 -7.41
C LEU A 101 5.08 -59.36 -8.57
N ALA A 102 4.56 -60.42 -9.21
CA ALA A 102 3.69 -60.35 -10.38
C ALA A 102 2.32 -59.74 -10.02
N LEU A 103 2.31 -58.43 -9.79
CA LEU A 103 1.17 -57.61 -9.42
C LEU A 103 0.72 -56.85 -10.67
N ASP A 104 -0.34 -57.33 -11.29
CA ASP A 104 -0.93 -56.66 -12.44
C ASP A 104 -1.50 -55.30 -12.02
N GLY A 105 -1.38 -54.31 -12.91
CA GLY A 105 -1.85 -52.95 -12.65
C GLY A 105 -0.77 -51.99 -12.13
N VAL A 106 -1.20 -50.90 -11.51
CA VAL A 106 -0.32 -49.91 -10.88
C VAL A 106 -0.26 -50.16 -9.37
N THR A 107 0.93 -50.51 -8.88
CA THR A 107 1.24 -50.75 -7.47
C THR A 107 2.15 -49.64 -6.95
N ILE A 108 1.78 -49.04 -5.82
CA ILE A 108 2.61 -48.07 -5.11
C ILE A 108 3.12 -48.73 -3.83
N GLN A 109 4.44 -48.77 -3.67
CA GLN A 109 5.13 -49.33 -2.51
C GLN A 109 5.99 -48.22 -1.90
N GLY A 110 5.95 -48.09 -0.58
CA GLY A 110 6.74 -47.10 0.13
C GLY A 110 5.88 -46.03 0.83
N PRO A 111 6.17 -45.75 2.11
CA PRO A 111 5.37 -44.82 2.90
C PRO A 111 5.50 -43.37 2.45
N SER A 112 6.50 -43.02 1.64
CA SER A 112 6.68 -41.64 1.16
C SER A 112 5.91 -41.33 -0.13
N LEU A 113 5.45 -42.34 -0.89
CA LEU A 113 4.75 -42.18 -2.17
C LEU A 113 3.24 -41.92 -2.06
N THR A 114 2.76 -41.36 -0.95
CA THR A 114 1.32 -41.16 -0.72
C THR A 114 0.64 -40.28 -1.77
N LEU A 115 1.41 -39.45 -2.48
CA LEU A 115 0.88 -38.66 -3.58
C LEU A 115 0.49 -39.53 -4.79
N LEU A 116 1.30 -40.57 -5.10
CA LEU A 116 1.07 -41.46 -6.23
C LEU A 116 -0.05 -42.47 -5.98
N ASP A 117 -0.41 -42.74 -4.72
CA ASP A 117 -1.53 -43.64 -4.40
C ASP A 117 -2.92 -43.01 -4.67
N ARG A 118 -2.96 -41.74 -5.10
CA ARG A 118 -4.20 -41.09 -5.53
C ARG A 118 -4.78 -41.77 -6.78
N PRO A 119 -6.12 -41.99 -6.84
CA PRO A 119 -6.76 -42.58 -8.03
C PRO A 119 -6.44 -41.83 -9.32
N GLU A 120 -6.39 -40.49 -9.27
CA GLU A 120 -6.04 -39.65 -10.43
C GLU A 120 -4.71 -40.06 -11.09
N PHE A 121 -3.69 -40.39 -10.31
CA PHE A 121 -2.41 -40.84 -10.85
C PHE A 121 -2.50 -42.26 -11.37
N ARG A 122 -3.02 -43.18 -10.54
CA ARG A 122 -3.09 -44.61 -10.84
C ARG A 122 -3.88 -44.88 -12.11
N ASP A 123 -5.04 -44.25 -12.25
CA ASP A 123 -5.93 -44.40 -13.40
C ASP A 123 -5.27 -43.83 -14.67
N ARG A 124 -4.71 -42.61 -14.58
CA ARG A 124 -4.02 -41.97 -15.73
C ARG A 124 -2.84 -42.79 -16.23
N VAL A 125 -2.03 -43.33 -15.32
CA VAL A 125 -0.86 -44.15 -15.67
C VAL A 125 -1.32 -45.51 -16.18
N ALA A 126 -2.34 -46.12 -15.56
CA ALA A 126 -2.91 -47.37 -16.03
C ALA A 126 -3.42 -47.25 -17.47
N ASP A 127 -4.28 -46.27 -17.75
CA ASP A 127 -4.90 -46.05 -19.05
C ASP A 127 -3.89 -45.77 -20.18
N ARG A 128 -2.79 -45.08 -19.85
CA ARG A 128 -1.80 -44.66 -20.85
C ARG A 128 -0.75 -45.72 -21.16
N TYR A 129 -0.34 -46.50 -20.16
CA TYR A 129 0.84 -47.36 -20.26
C TYR A 129 0.53 -48.86 -20.20
N LEU A 130 -0.43 -49.31 -19.40
CA LEU A 130 -0.71 -50.74 -19.25
C LEU A 130 -1.37 -51.33 -20.50
N GLY A 131 -1.11 -52.61 -20.76
CA GLY A 131 -1.60 -53.36 -21.92
C GLY A 131 -1.00 -52.96 -23.27
N GLY A 132 -0.18 -51.90 -23.33
CA GLY A 132 0.51 -51.45 -24.53
C GLY A 132 1.98 -51.86 -24.58
N ALA A 133 2.58 -51.72 -25.76
CA ALA A 133 4.02 -51.92 -25.95
C ALA A 133 4.84 -50.87 -25.19
N ILE A 134 5.99 -51.29 -24.64
CA ILE A 134 6.95 -50.42 -23.95
C ILE A 134 8.22 -50.25 -24.80
N SER A 135 8.71 -49.01 -24.87
CA SER A 135 9.98 -48.63 -25.51
C SER A 135 10.74 -47.68 -24.58
N LEU A 136 12.01 -47.39 -24.87
CA LEU A 136 12.78 -46.40 -24.10
C LEU A 136 12.09 -45.02 -24.09
N ARG A 137 11.57 -44.59 -25.24
CA ARG A 137 10.74 -43.37 -25.33
C ARG A 137 9.52 -43.41 -24.40
N ARG A 138 8.77 -44.51 -24.36
CA ARG A 138 7.60 -44.63 -23.49
C ARG A 138 7.96 -44.67 -22.01
N MET A 139 9.07 -45.29 -21.64
CA MET A 139 9.61 -45.24 -20.27
C MET A 139 9.97 -43.80 -19.86
N ASN A 140 10.62 -43.05 -20.75
CA ASN A 140 10.93 -41.65 -20.49
C ASN A 140 9.65 -40.78 -20.42
N GLU A 141 8.60 -41.12 -21.18
CA GLU A 141 7.28 -40.46 -21.05
C GLU A 141 6.64 -40.74 -19.68
N LEU A 142 6.74 -41.96 -19.17
CA LEU A 142 6.26 -42.34 -17.83
C LEU A 142 6.99 -41.55 -16.74
N VAL A 143 8.32 -41.44 -16.84
CA VAL A 143 9.14 -40.63 -15.95
C VAL A 143 8.66 -39.17 -15.97
N ARG A 144 8.52 -38.58 -17.16
CA ARG A 144 8.04 -37.20 -17.33
C ARG A 144 6.64 -37.00 -16.73
N ASP A 145 5.70 -37.89 -17.03
CA ASP A 145 4.31 -37.79 -16.54
C ASP A 145 4.25 -37.86 -15.01
N THR A 146 5.11 -38.69 -14.40
CA THR A 146 5.27 -38.77 -12.94
C THR A 146 5.81 -37.47 -12.36
N ILE A 147 6.89 -36.91 -12.93
CA ILE A 147 7.45 -35.61 -12.52
C ILE A 147 6.39 -34.49 -12.62
N LEU A 148 5.66 -34.44 -13.74
CA LEU A 148 4.61 -33.44 -13.95
C LEU A 148 3.44 -33.60 -12.97
N PHE A 149 3.11 -34.83 -12.57
CA PHE A 149 2.07 -35.07 -11.56
C PHE A 149 2.48 -34.52 -10.19
N TYR A 150 3.73 -34.75 -9.79
CA TYR A 150 4.31 -34.17 -8.58
C TYR A 150 4.30 -32.63 -8.61
N ARG A 151 4.76 -32.02 -9.71
CA ARG A 151 4.78 -30.55 -9.86
C ARG A 151 3.39 -29.94 -9.75
N ARG A 152 2.38 -30.50 -10.43
CA ARG A 152 0.98 -30.04 -10.32
C ARG A 152 0.42 -30.12 -8.89
N HIS A 153 1.03 -30.93 -8.05
CA HIS A 153 0.68 -31.13 -6.65
C HIS A 153 1.67 -30.46 -5.69
N ASP A 154 2.26 -29.33 -6.11
CA ASP A 154 3.09 -28.48 -5.26
C ASP A 154 4.37 -29.20 -4.77
N ARG A 155 4.92 -30.11 -5.58
CA ARG A 155 6.21 -30.80 -5.34
C ARG A 155 7.15 -30.56 -6.50
N PRO A 156 7.95 -29.48 -6.46
CA PRO A 156 8.74 -29.06 -7.61
C PRO A 156 9.98 -29.92 -7.87
N VAL A 157 10.49 -30.59 -6.83
CA VAL A 157 11.74 -31.37 -6.87
C VAL A 157 11.44 -32.82 -6.52
N VAL A 158 11.49 -33.67 -7.53
CA VAL A 158 11.36 -35.13 -7.42
C VAL A 158 12.37 -35.76 -8.36
N ASP A 159 13.05 -36.80 -7.88
CA ASP A 159 13.89 -37.66 -8.71
C ASP A 159 13.08 -38.89 -9.10
N VAL A 160 12.93 -39.14 -10.40
CA VAL A 160 12.20 -40.28 -10.94
C VAL A 160 13.12 -41.01 -11.89
N SER A 161 13.42 -42.26 -11.57
CA SER A 161 14.34 -43.08 -12.36
C SER A 161 13.81 -44.51 -12.52
N ILE A 162 14.19 -45.14 -13.62
CA ILE A 162 13.91 -46.55 -13.87
C ILE A 162 15.27 -47.24 -13.89
N PRO A 163 15.64 -47.98 -12.81
CA PRO A 163 16.91 -48.69 -12.76
C PRO A 163 16.94 -49.83 -13.77
N GLU A 164 18.16 -50.30 -14.08
CA GLU A 164 18.37 -51.47 -14.93
C GLU A 164 17.71 -52.70 -14.30
N GLN A 165 16.83 -53.36 -15.05
CA GLN A 165 16.04 -54.50 -14.60
C GLN A 165 15.62 -55.36 -15.80
N ASP A 166 15.34 -56.64 -15.55
CA ASP A 166 14.70 -57.50 -16.54
C ASP A 166 13.21 -57.18 -16.61
N ILE A 167 12.73 -56.78 -17.79
CA ILE A 167 11.35 -56.40 -18.05
C ILE A 167 10.60 -57.43 -18.91
N THR A 168 11.22 -58.58 -19.20
CA THR A 168 10.69 -59.59 -20.14
C THR A 168 9.29 -60.09 -19.75
N ASP A 169 8.98 -60.14 -18.46
CA ASP A 169 7.68 -60.55 -17.93
C ASP A 169 6.61 -59.44 -17.97
N GLY A 170 6.97 -58.23 -18.44
CA GLY A 170 6.06 -57.10 -18.58
C GLY A 170 5.85 -56.30 -17.29
N TYR A 171 6.81 -56.32 -16.36
CA TYR A 171 6.77 -55.51 -15.14
C TYR A 171 7.90 -54.48 -15.15
N VAL A 172 7.60 -53.24 -14.78
CA VAL A 172 8.60 -52.16 -14.66
C VAL A 172 8.52 -51.55 -13.26
N GLN A 173 9.65 -51.54 -12.56
CA GLN A 173 9.83 -50.85 -11.28
C GLN A 173 10.36 -49.43 -11.53
N VAL A 174 9.70 -48.43 -10.95
CA VAL A 174 10.03 -47.02 -11.03
C VAL A 174 10.40 -46.52 -9.64
N VAL A 175 11.60 -45.98 -9.50
CA VAL A 175 12.07 -45.38 -8.24
C VAL A 175 11.72 -43.91 -8.23
N VAL A 176 11.01 -43.48 -7.19
CA VAL A 176 10.57 -42.09 -7.01
C VAL A 176 11.06 -41.59 -5.66
N THR A 177 11.98 -40.62 -5.67
CA THR A 177 12.49 -40.01 -4.44
C THR A 177 12.03 -38.56 -4.34
N GLU A 178 11.10 -38.29 -3.42
CA GLU A 178 10.71 -36.93 -3.05
C GLU A 178 11.87 -36.22 -2.33
N ALA A 179 12.34 -35.10 -2.89
CA ALA A 179 13.41 -34.34 -2.26
C ALA A 179 12.93 -33.64 -0.99
N ARG A 180 13.78 -33.64 0.03
CA ARG A 180 13.61 -32.89 1.27
C ARG A 180 14.64 -31.78 1.36
N ILE A 181 14.33 -30.74 2.10
CA ILE A 181 15.23 -29.62 2.32
C ILE A 181 16.50 -30.14 3.03
N GLY A 182 17.66 -29.85 2.44
CA GLY A 182 18.97 -30.03 3.03
C GLY A 182 19.32 -28.79 3.86
N LYS A 183 20.30 -28.00 3.39
CA LYS A 183 20.66 -26.70 3.95
C LYS A 183 19.84 -25.59 3.32
N ILE A 184 19.59 -24.54 4.10
CA ILE A 184 19.00 -23.28 3.64
C ILE A 184 20.09 -22.22 3.75
N ARG A 185 20.31 -21.46 2.69
CA ARG A 185 21.32 -20.40 2.65
C ARG A 185 20.75 -19.14 2.04
N VAL A 186 21.11 -18.00 2.63
CA VAL A 186 20.96 -16.69 2.01
C VAL A 186 22.38 -16.15 1.79
N GLN A 187 22.68 -15.70 0.58
CA GLN A 187 24.02 -15.23 0.21
C GLN A 187 23.95 -14.09 -0.80
N GLY A 188 25.06 -13.39 -1.03
CA GLY A 188 25.17 -12.30 -2.01
C GLY A 188 24.72 -10.92 -1.52
N ALA A 189 24.12 -10.83 -0.32
CA ALA A 189 23.75 -9.56 0.30
C ALA A 189 25.00 -8.77 0.70
N ASN A 190 25.12 -7.53 0.22
CA ASN A 190 26.25 -6.61 0.50
C ASN A 190 25.83 -5.46 1.41
N TYR A 191 24.58 -5.03 1.32
CA TYR A 191 24.00 -3.97 2.14
C TYR A 191 23.07 -4.50 3.22
N PHE A 192 22.38 -5.61 2.95
CA PHE A 192 21.49 -6.28 3.89
C PHE A 192 22.22 -7.38 4.67
N ASP A 193 21.77 -7.67 5.89
CA ASP A 193 22.29 -8.79 6.69
C ASP A 193 21.67 -10.13 6.21
N ALA A 194 22.52 -10.99 5.64
CA ALA A 194 22.08 -12.30 5.13
C ALA A 194 21.55 -13.23 6.23
N ALA A 195 22.07 -13.14 7.47
CA ALA A 195 21.60 -13.94 8.60
C ALA A 195 20.22 -13.46 9.08
N GLU A 196 19.98 -12.15 9.11
CA GLU A 196 18.64 -11.59 9.38
C GLU A 196 17.64 -12.07 8.33
N LEU A 197 17.98 -11.96 7.04
CA LEU A 197 17.11 -12.44 5.95
C LEU A 197 16.85 -13.95 6.05
N ALA A 198 17.87 -14.75 6.37
CA ALA A 198 17.71 -16.18 6.58
C ALA A 198 16.80 -16.51 7.78
N GLY A 199 16.86 -15.72 8.85
CA GLY A 199 16.02 -15.86 10.04
C GLY A 199 14.53 -15.61 9.79
N GLN A 200 14.19 -14.89 8.72
CA GLN A 200 12.81 -14.61 8.33
C GLN A 200 12.17 -15.75 7.51
N LEU A 201 12.98 -16.72 7.05
CA LEU A 201 12.49 -17.83 6.25
C LEU A 201 11.71 -18.83 7.10
N ARG A 202 10.57 -19.30 6.60
CA ARG A 202 9.76 -20.34 7.28
C ARG A 202 10.09 -21.76 6.82
N LEU A 203 11.20 -21.92 6.11
CA LEU A 203 11.73 -23.21 5.68
C LEU A 203 12.51 -23.87 6.81
N HIS A 204 12.45 -25.20 6.87
CA HIS A 204 13.17 -25.98 7.88
C HIS A 204 13.92 -27.16 7.24
N PRO A 205 15.19 -27.41 7.60
CA PRO A 205 15.92 -28.60 7.16
C PRO A 205 15.13 -29.89 7.45
N GLY A 206 15.09 -30.79 6.47
CA GLY A 206 14.34 -32.04 6.54
C GLY A 206 12.87 -31.96 6.12
N GLY A 207 12.32 -30.74 6.03
CA GLY A 207 10.98 -30.49 5.49
C GLY A 207 10.82 -30.93 4.04
N ARG A 208 9.58 -31.12 3.60
CA ARG A 208 9.26 -31.32 2.17
C ARG A 208 9.44 -30.00 1.43
N ILE A 209 9.77 -30.08 0.14
CA ILE A 209 9.89 -28.89 -0.71
C ILE A 209 8.54 -28.63 -1.37
N HIS A 210 7.97 -27.46 -1.08
CA HIS A 210 6.71 -26.98 -1.61
C HIS A 210 6.97 -25.77 -2.50
N GLU A 211 6.42 -25.76 -3.72
CA GLU A 211 6.59 -24.63 -4.64
C GLU A 211 5.92 -23.37 -4.10
N SER A 212 4.70 -23.51 -3.58
CA SER A 212 3.93 -22.45 -2.91
C SER A 212 4.71 -21.84 -1.75
N GLN A 213 5.36 -22.65 -0.93
CA GLN A 213 6.19 -22.17 0.18
C GLN A 213 7.43 -21.42 -0.33
N LEU A 214 8.11 -21.93 -1.35
CA LEU A 214 9.28 -21.26 -1.95
C LEU A 214 8.90 -19.90 -2.56
N GLN A 215 7.77 -19.83 -3.28
CA GLN A 215 7.24 -18.58 -3.83
C GLN A 215 6.87 -17.59 -2.72
N GLU A 216 6.33 -18.08 -1.61
CA GLU A 216 6.01 -17.32 -0.41
C GLU A 216 7.25 -16.76 0.30
N GLU A 217 8.34 -17.53 0.38
CA GLU A 217 9.64 -17.03 0.87
C GLU A 217 10.22 -15.96 -0.06
N LEU A 218 10.20 -16.20 -1.37
CA LEU A 218 10.71 -15.24 -2.34
C LEU A 218 9.93 -13.93 -2.25
N ARG A 219 8.60 -13.96 -2.35
CA ARG A 219 7.76 -12.76 -2.26
C ARG A 219 8.01 -11.97 -0.97
N TRP A 220 8.17 -12.67 0.15
CA TRP A 220 8.52 -12.02 1.42
C TRP A 220 9.84 -11.26 1.32
N LEU A 221 10.88 -11.88 0.77
CA LEU A 221 12.16 -11.23 0.57
C LEU A 221 12.10 -10.10 -0.49
N TYR A 222 11.29 -10.24 -1.53
CA TYR A 222 11.08 -9.24 -2.59
C TYR A 222 10.33 -7.97 -2.12
N ARG A 223 9.75 -7.97 -0.92
CA ARG A 223 9.08 -6.79 -0.36
C ARG A 223 9.98 -5.54 -0.38
N ASN A 224 11.30 -5.72 -0.27
CA ASN A 224 12.23 -4.60 -0.27
C ASN A 224 12.71 -4.28 -1.71
N PRO A 225 12.44 -3.08 -2.25
CA PRO A 225 12.77 -2.71 -3.64
C PRO A 225 14.28 -2.48 -3.88
N TYR A 226 15.10 -2.54 -2.83
CA TYR A 226 16.56 -2.38 -2.90
C TYR A 226 17.28 -3.70 -3.03
N ARG A 227 16.54 -4.81 -3.17
CA ARG A 227 17.09 -6.12 -3.48
C ARG A 227 16.17 -6.90 -4.41
N THR A 228 16.77 -7.76 -5.21
CA THR A 228 16.10 -8.90 -5.85
C THR A 228 16.67 -10.19 -5.27
N VAL A 229 15.91 -11.28 -5.36
CA VAL A 229 16.34 -12.58 -4.82
C VAL A 229 16.05 -13.69 -5.81
N ASP A 230 17.09 -14.41 -6.21
CA ASP A 230 16.96 -15.58 -7.07
C ASP A 230 17.02 -16.87 -6.24
N LEU A 231 16.24 -17.87 -6.66
CA LEU A 231 16.23 -19.19 -6.02
C LEU A 231 17.08 -20.17 -6.81
N GLU A 232 18.01 -20.82 -6.12
CA GLU A 232 18.81 -21.90 -6.67
C GLU A 232 18.61 -23.17 -5.84
N LEU A 233 18.28 -24.27 -6.52
CA LEU A 233 18.06 -25.59 -5.92
C LEU A 233 19.18 -26.51 -6.36
N THR A 234 20.04 -26.92 -5.42
CA THR A 234 21.21 -27.77 -5.71
C THR A 234 21.13 -29.10 -4.99
N PRO A 235 21.69 -30.20 -5.53
CA PRO A 235 21.78 -31.48 -4.80
C PRO A 235 22.45 -31.31 -3.42
N GLY A 236 21.80 -31.81 -2.37
CA GLY A 236 22.31 -31.74 -1.01
C GLY A 236 23.36 -32.81 -0.71
N GLN A 237 24.00 -32.72 0.47
CA GLN A 237 25.06 -33.65 0.88
C GLN A 237 24.58 -35.09 1.12
N GLN A 238 23.29 -35.28 1.43
CA GLN A 238 22.67 -36.59 1.63
C GLN A 238 21.72 -36.90 0.47
N ARG A 239 21.58 -38.18 0.14
CA ARG A 239 20.62 -38.64 -0.87
C ARG A 239 19.21 -38.17 -0.52
N GLY A 240 18.45 -37.75 -1.54
CA GLY A 240 17.08 -37.24 -1.36
C GLY A 240 17.01 -35.89 -0.64
N LYS A 241 18.15 -35.20 -0.48
CA LYS A 241 18.19 -33.81 0.00
C LYS A 241 18.51 -32.85 -1.14
N THR A 242 17.92 -31.67 -1.06
CA THR A 242 18.21 -30.54 -1.94
C THR A 242 18.48 -29.32 -1.07
N ASP A 243 19.64 -28.70 -1.27
CA ASP A 243 19.97 -27.43 -0.63
C ASP A 243 19.24 -26.29 -1.37
N VAL A 244 18.66 -25.37 -0.58
CA VAL A 244 17.88 -24.24 -1.06
C VAL A 244 18.68 -22.97 -0.82
N ILE A 245 19.06 -22.29 -1.89
CA ILE A 245 19.94 -21.13 -1.85
C ILE A 245 19.19 -19.91 -2.39
N PHE A 246 19.11 -18.87 -1.58
CA PHE A 246 18.55 -17.56 -1.93
C PHE A 246 19.71 -16.61 -2.24
N ASN A 247 19.87 -16.29 -3.52
CA ASN A 247 20.90 -15.39 -4.04
C ASN A 247 20.36 -13.97 -4.03
N VAL A 248 20.83 -13.14 -3.10
CA VAL A 248 20.41 -11.75 -2.94
C VAL A 248 21.28 -10.85 -3.81
N HIS A 249 20.63 -10.00 -4.60
CA HIS A 249 21.25 -8.94 -5.38
C HIS A 249 20.74 -7.60 -4.88
N ASP A 250 21.52 -6.94 -4.02
CA ASP A 250 21.14 -5.68 -3.40
C ASP A 250 21.91 -4.47 -3.91
N ARG A 251 21.37 -3.29 -3.60
CA ARG A 251 21.96 -1.98 -3.89
C ARG A 251 21.78 -1.07 -2.68
N MET A 252 22.54 0.03 -2.65
CA MET A 252 22.51 1.00 -1.56
C MET A 252 21.06 1.36 -1.18
N PRO A 253 20.62 1.03 0.05
CA PRO A 253 19.22 1.03 0.43
C PRO A 253 18.75 2.40 0.96
N VAL A 254 19.32 3.48 0.44
CA VAL A 254 19.02 4.86 0.84
C VAL A 254 18.53 5.63 -0.37
N ARG A 255 17.37 6.29 -0.23
CA ARG A 255 16.83 7.25 -1.19
C ARG A 255 16.84 8.63 -0.57
N LEU A 256 17.45 9.60 -1.24
CA LEU A 256 17.27 11.00 -0.90
C LEU A 256 16.28 11.62 -1.88
N TYR A 257 15.41 12.49 -1.43
CA TYR A 257 14.50 13.19 -2.33
C TYR A 257 14.21 14.63 -1.87
N ALA A 258 13.91 15.46 -2.84
CA ALA A 258 13.45 16.82 -2.64
C ALA A 258 12.37 17.15 -3.67
N GLY A 259 11.44 18.02 -3.31
CA GLY A 259 10.35 18.35 -4.20
C GLY A 259 9.70 19.68 -3.90
N TYR A 260 8.85 20.07 -4.85
CA TYR A 260 8.01 21.25 -4.81
C TYR A 260 6.61 20.86 -5.27
N GLU A 261 5.58 21.41 -4.65
CA GLU A 261 4.21 21.27 -5.12
C GLU A 261 3.30 22.44 -4.71
N ASP A 262 2.19 22.60 -5.44
CA ASP A 262 1.18 23.64 -5.20
C ASP A 262 -0.10 23.02 -4.61
N THR A 263 0.01 22.56 -3.37
CA THR A 263 -1.00 21.72 -2.70
C THR A 263 -1.48 22.30 -1.38
N GLY A 264 -0.93 23.44 -0.98
CA GLY A 264 -1.29 24.18 0.21
C GLY A 264 -2.54 25.05 0.04
N ASN A 265 -2.82 25.86 1.05
CA ASN A 265 -3.97 26.77 1.11
C ASN A 265 -3.55 28.25 1.14
N ARG A 266 -4.46 29.17 0.85
CA ARG A 266 -4.14 30.61 0.80
C ARG A 266 -3.69 31.19 2.14
N ALA A 267 -4.12 30.60 3.26
CA ALA A 267 -3.80 31.12 4.59
C ALA A 267 -2.34 30.84 4.97
N LEU A 268 -1.77 29.72 4.50
CA LEU A 268 -0.42 29.26 4.83
C LEU A 268 0.56 29.31 3.65
N GLY A 269 0.14 29.88 2.52
CA GLY A 269 0.86 29.81 1.25
C GLY A 269 0.45 28.56 0.47
N LEU A 270 0.41 28.68 -0.86
CA LEU A 270 -0.08 27.60 -1.73
C LEU A 270 1.03 26.58 -2.03
N GLU A 271 2.27 27.03 -1.96
CA GLU A 271 3.47 26.29 -2.32
C GLU A 271 4.02 25.47 -1.16
N ARG A 272 4.47 24.25 -1.43
CA ARG A 272 5.16 23.37 -0.49
C ARG A 272 6.50 22.95 -1.09
N THR A 273 7.55 23.04 -0.29
CA THR A 273 8.84 22.40 -0.57
C THR A 273 9.09 21.33 0.46
N PHE A 274 9.64 20.20 0.04
CA PHE A 274 9.92 19.09 0.94
C PHE A 274 11.24 18.42 0.63
N TYR A 275 11.85 17.85 1.67
CA TYR A 275 13.15 17.20 1.63
C TYR A 275 13.08 15.96 2.53
N GLY A 276 13.48 14.81 2.02
CA GLY A 276 13.34 13.57 2.78
C GLY A 276 14.37 12.51 2.45
N VAL A 277 14.41 11.52 3.32
CA VAL A 277 15.23 10.33 3.21
C VAL A 277 14.37 9.11 3.52
N ASN A 278 14.51 8.09 2.68
CA ASN A 278 13.99 6.76 2.90
C ASN A 278 15.19 5.83 3.05
N TRP A 279 15.32 5.18 4.21
CA TRP A 279 16.43 4.29 4.52
C TRP A 279 15.86 2.90 4.85
N PHE A 280 16.08 1.98 3.92
CA PHE A 280 15.80 0.56 4.09
C PHE A 280 16.99 -0.12 4.78
N ASP A 281 16.70 -1.04 5.69
CA ASP A 281 17.68 -1.70 6.55
C ASP A 281 18.49 -0.73 7.43
N ALA A 282 17.83 0.28 7.99
CA ALA A 282 18.50 1.33 8.77
C ALA A 282 19.21 0.80 10.02
N PHE A 283 18.72 -0.29 10.60
CA PHE A 283 19.31 -0.94 11.78
C PHE A 283 19.75 -2.38 11.52
N HIS A 284 19.94 -2.79 10.26
CA HIS A 284 20.29 -4.16 9.86
C HIS A 284 19.27 -5.21 10.31
N ARG A 285 17.98 -4.87 10.21
CA ARG A 285 16.85 -5.70 10.68
C ARG A 285 15.75 -5.85 9.63
N ASP A 286 16.08 -5.64 8.36
CA ASP A 286 15.14 -5.47 7.25
C ASP A 286 14.00 -4.49 7.59
N ASP A 287 14.37 -3.45 8.33
CA ASP A 287 13.50 -2.38 8.78
C ASP A 287 13.43 -1.25 7.75
N TYR A 288 12.48 -0.34 7.93
CA TYR A 288 12.29 0.77 7.03
C TYR A 288 12.02 2.06 7.79
N LEU A 289 12.93 3.02 7.65
CA LEU A 289 12.88 4.33 8.26
C LEU A 289 12.66 5.39 7.18
N GLY A 290 11.70 6.28 7.41
CA GLY A 290 11.49 7.46 6.57
C GLY A 290 11.47 8.73 7.39
N TYR A 291 12.01 9.80 6.83
CA TYR A 291 11.92 11.15 7.38
C TYR A 291 11.71 12.16 6.25
N GLN A 292 10.85 13.14 6.50
CA GLN A 292 10.59 14.26 5.60
C GLN A 292 10.41 15.54 6.40
N TYR A 293 11.05 16.60 5.92
CA TYR A 293 10.75 17.97 6.30
C TYR A 293 9.95 18.63 5.18
N THR A 294 8.85 19.30 5.52
CA THR A 294 8.01 20.06 4.58
C THR A 294 7.85 21.48 5.08
N ALA A 295 7.94 22.45 4.19
CA ALA A 295 7.77 23.86 4.52
C ALA A 295 6.99 24.58 3.41
N SER A 296 6.35 25.70 3.75
CA SER A 296 5.89 26.62 2.71
C SER A 296 7.06 27.38 2.09
N SER A 297 6.85 28.01 0.93
CA SER A 297 7.85 28.89 0.31
C SER A 297 8.31 30.02 1.24
N ASP A 298 7.44 30.45 2.16
CA ASP A 298 7.75 31.29 3.31
C ASP A 298 7.92 30.40 4.56
N PHE A 299 9.16 30.05 4.88
CA PHE A 299 9.50 29.07 5.92
C PHE A 299 8.98 29.45 7.32
N ASN A 300 8.62 30.72 7.54
CA ASN A 300 8.04 31.16 8.81
C ASN A 300 6.55 30.81 8.93
N ARG A 301 5.84 30.54 7.82
CA ARG A 301 4.40 30.26 7.85
C ARG A 301 4.07 28.83 8.18
N LEU A 302 4.93 27.89 7.77
CA LEU A 302 4.73 26.47 7.98
C LEU A 302 6.07 25.74 7.93
N GLY A 303 6.35 24.98 8.98
CA GLY A 303 7.41 23.99 9.04
C GLY A 303 6.88 22.71 9.67
N ALA A 304 7.02 21.59 8.98
CA ALA A 304 6.52 20.30 9.41
C ALA A 304 7.59 19.21 9.27
N HIS A 305 7.75 18.42 10.31
CA HIS A 305 8.58 17.23 10.36
C HIS A 305 7.66 16.02 10.42
N SER A 306 7.93 15.02 9.59
CA SER A 306 7.24 13.74 9.63
C SER A 306 8.24 12.62 9.48
N GLY A 307 8.03 11.52 10.19
CA GLY A 307 8.83 10.33 10.04
C GLY A 307 8.06 9.08 10.42
N PHE A 308 8.58 7.94 10.00
CA PHE A 308 8.03 6.65 10.38
C PHE A 308 9.13 5.61 10.47
N TYR A 309 8.87 4.58 11.26
CA TYR A 309 9.70 3.39 11.38
C TYR A 309 8.80 2.17 11.24
N THR A 310 9.12 1.26 10.32
CA THR A 310 8.39 0.02 10.10
C THR A 310 9.32 -1.17 10.22
N ARG A 311 8.85 -2.24 10.88
CA ARG A 311 9.58 -3.49 10.99
C ARG A 311 8.63 -4.68 10.90
N ALA A 312 9.09 -5.76 10.27
CA ALA A 312 8.42 -7.04 10.31
C ALA A 312 8.73 -7.80 11.61
N LEU A 313 7.71 -8.45 12.16
CA LEU A 313 7.84 -9.40 13.26
C LEU A 313 8.05 -10.82 12.71
N ASP A 314 8.47 -11.75 13.57
CA ASP A 314 8.71 -13.17 13.20
C ASP A 314 7.49 -13.84 12.55
N ASN A 315 6.29 -13.43 12.95
CA ASN A 315 5.03 -13.91 12.39
C ASN A 315 4.64 -13.23 11.07
N ARG A 316 5.54 -12.46 10.45
CA ARG A 316 5.37 -11.67 9.22
C ARG A 316 4.37 -10.52 9.30
N ASP A 317 3.86 -10.20 10.49
CA ASP A 317 3.12 -8.96 10.68
C ASP A 317 4.07 -7.76 10.59
N LEU A 318 3.57 -6.62 10.14
CA LEU A 318 4.31 -5.37 10.14
C LEU A 318 3.84 -4.51 11.31
N VAL A 319 4.79 -3.89 12.00
CA VAL A 319 4.52 -2.85 12.97
C VAL A 319 5.16 -1.56 12.48
N SER A 320 4.37 -0.50 12.46
CA SER A 320 4.81 0.83 12.07
C SER A 320 4.50 1.83 13.16
N LEU A 321 5.46 2.70 13.44
CA LEU A 321 5.29 3.89 14.27
C LEU A 321 5.47 5.11 13.38
N TYR A 322 4.49 6.00 13.36
CA TYR A 322 4.54 7.27 12.64
C TYR A 322 4.57 8.41 13.66
N GLY A 323 5.34 9.44 13.37
CA GLY A 323 5.37 10.66 14.15
C GLY A 323 5.39 11.89 13.25
N SER A 324 4.67 12.93 13.62
CA SER A 324 4.84 14.23 12.99
C SER A 324 4.66 15.39 13.96
N TYR A 325 5.27 16.51 13.61
CA TYR A 325 5.27 17.76 14.35
C TYR A 325 5.23 18.90 13.35
N ALA A 326 4.32 19.86 13.55
CA ALA A 326 4.18 21.00 12.66
C ALA A 326 3.94 22.28 13.46
N GLU A 327 4.59 23.35 13.01
CA GLU A 327 4.40 24.71 13.49
C GLU A 327 3.90 25.58 12.34
N PHE A 328 3.02 26.52 12.68
CA PHE A 328 2.50 27.46 11.70
C PHE A 328 2.29 28.85 12.25
N GLU A 329 2.29 29.80 11.31
CA GLU A 329 1.95 31.19 11.52
C GLU A 329 1.14 31.70 10.32
N SER A 330 -0.08 32.15 10.56
CA SER A 330 -0.97 32.73 9.54
C SER A 330 -1.42 34.14 9.94
N PRO A 331 -1.04 35.18 9.18
CA PRO A 331 -1.56 36.53 9.40
C PRO A 331 -3.03 36.61 8.94
N ILE A 332 -3.94 36.81 9.88
CA ILE A 332 -5.39 36.95 9.62
C ILE A 332 -5.73 38.41 9.27
N ALA A 333 -5.09 39.36 9.96
CA ALA A 333 -5.19 40.80 9.73
C ALA A 333 -3.86 41.49 10.08
N PRO A 334 -3.62 42.77 9.72
CA PRO A 334 -2.33 43.43 9.91
C PRO A 334 -1.76 43.40 11.33
N ILE A 335 -2.60 43.23 12.35
CA ILE A 335 -2.22 43.13 13.76
C ILE A 335 -2.65 41.81 14.41
N LEU A 336 -3.26 40.89 13.65
CA LEU A 336 -3.84 39.65 14.16
C LEU A 336 -3.20 38.46 13.46
N THR A 337 -2.54 37.61 14.24
CA THR A 337 -1.83 36.45 13.74
C THR A 337 -2.33 35.20 14.47
N SER A 338 -2.60 34.14 13.72
CA SER A 338 -2.83 32.82 14.31
C SER A 338 -1.53 32.03 14.29
N LYS A 339 -1.15 31.49 15.44
CA LYS A 339 0.01 30.60 15.59
C LYS A 339 -0.43 29.30 16.21
N GLY A 340 0.27 28.23 15.95
CA GLY A 340 0.04 27.01 16.70
C GLY A 340 0.99 25.90 16.34
N VAL A 341 0.81 24.82 17.08
CA VAL A 341 1.62 23.62 17.06
C VAL A 341 0.66 22.43 17.01
N SER A 342 1.00 21.47 16.17
CA SER A 342 0.32 20.18 16.14
C SER A 342 1.35 19.07 16.13
N TRP A 343 1.08 18.01 16.89
CA TRP A 343 1.90 16.82 16.88
C TRP A 343 1.05 15.57 16.97
N GLN A 344 1.62 14.47 16.52
CA GLN A 344 0.95 13.19 16.55
C GLN A 344 1.91 12.02 16.54
N LEU A 345 1.42 10.92 17.12
CA LEU A 345 2.04 9.62 17.15
C LEU A 345 0.98 8.58 16.78
N LEU A 346 1.31 7.73 15.80
CA LEU A 346 0.39 6.71 15.30
C LEU A 346 1.09 5.35 15.35
N GLY A 347 0.53 4.42 16.11
CA GLY A 347 0.95 3.02 16.10
C GLY A 347 0.08 2.22 15.14
N ARG A 348 0.69 1.40 14.29
CA ARG A 348 -0.01 0.51 13.36
C ARG A 348 0.55 -0.89 13.44
N TRP A 349 -0.34 -1.86 13.47
CA TRP A 349 -0.08 -3.27 13.24
C TRP A 349 -0.82 -3.67 11.96
N TYR A 350 -0.12 -4.31 11.03
CA TYR A 350 -0.63 -4.73 9.74
C TYR A 350 -0.40 -6.23 9.58
N ARG A 351 -1.44 -6.94 9.16
CA ARG A 351 -1.38 -8.36 8.83
C ARG A 351 -2.01 -8.61 7.47
N GLU A 352 -1.26 -9.26 6.60
CA GLU A 352 -1.81 -9.89 5.41
C GLU A 352 -2.55 -11.17 5.81
N LEU A 353 -3.85 -11.23 5.53
CA LEU A 353 -4.70 -12.37 5.86
C LEU A 353 -4.67 -13.44 4.78
N TYR A 354 -4.63 -12.98 3.53
CA TYR A 354 -4.70 -13.84 2.37
C TYR A 354 -4.05 -13.14 1.17
N HIS A 355 -3.36 -13.92 0.38
CA HIS A 355 -2.71 -13.46 -0.84
C HIS A 355 -2.70 -14.62 -1.86
N ASP A 356 -2.93 -14.29 -3.12
CA ASP A 356 -2.62 -15.11 -4.28
C ASP A 356 -2.18 -14.20 -5.46
N ASN A 357 -1.98 -14.76 -6.65
CA ASN A 357 -1.53 -13.98 -7.82
C ASN A 357 -2.55 -12.95 -8.35
N CYS A 358 -3.78 -13.00 -7.87
CA CYS A 358 -4.91 -12.19 -8.32
C CYS A 358 -5.52 -11.34 -7.20
N GLN A 359 -5.26 -11.61 -5.93
CA GLN A 359 -5.84 -10.83 -4.84
C GLN A 359 -4.98 -10.82 -3.59
N THR A 360 -5.04 -9.71 -2.85
CA THR A 360 -4.45 -9.58 -1.51
C THR A 360 -5.45 -8.96 -0.56
N HIS A 361 -5.50 -9.48 0.66
CA HIS A 361 -6.37 -9.02 1.73
C HIS A 361 -5.55 -8.78 2.98
N ALA A 362 -5.72 -7.61 3.58
CA ALA A 362 -5.02 -7.27 4.80
C ALA A 362 -5.90 -6.51 5.77
N ILE A 363 -5.55 -6.64 7.05
CA ILE A 363 -6.14 -5.87 8.13
C ILE A 363 -5.07 -5.00 8.79
N THR A 364 -5.51 -3.85 9.27
CA THR A 364 -4.69 -2.94 10.07
C THR A 364 -5.40 -2.68 11.39
N ALA A 365 -4.67 -2.65 12.49
CA ALA A 365 -5.16 -2.13 13.76
C ALA A 365 -4.19 -1.08 14.27
N GLY A 366 -4.66 -0.10 15.03
CA GLY A 366 -3.79 0.97 15.49
C GLY A 366 -4.37 1.88 16.55
N VAL A 367 -3.53 2.77 17.04
CA VAL A 367 -3.87 3.83 17.99
C VAL A 367 -3.29 5.13 17.46
N ASP A 368 -4.06 6.21 17.55
CA ASP A 368 -3.63 7.57 17.23
C ASP A 368 -3.67 8.41 18.49
N ILE A 369 -2.57 9.12 18.72
CA ILE A 369 -2.48 10.16 19.74
C ILE A 369 -2.09 11.42 19.00
N LYS A 370 -2.97 12.42 19.03
CA LYS A 370 -2.77 13.70 18.36
C LYS A 370 -3.07 14.83 19.33
N GLN A 371 -2.38 15.95 19.18
CA GLN A 371 -2.74 17.17 19.86
C GLN A 371 -2.58 18.31 18.87
N THR A 372 -3.55 19.22 18.89
CA THR A 372 -3.45 20.48 18.16
C THR A 372 -3.78 21.60 19.10
N ASN A 373 -2.90 22.61 19.13
CA ASN A 373 -3.22 23.89 19.72
C ASN A 373 -3.36 24.95 18.64
N THR A 374 -4.16 25.97 18.92
CA THR A 374 -4.14 27.18 18.12
C THR A 374 -4.37 28.38 18.99
N ASN A 375 -3.48 29.33 18.80
CA ASN A 375 -3.34 30.55 19.56
C ASN A 375 -3.64 31.73 18.63
N LEU A 376 -4.46 32.66 19.09
CA LEU A 376 -4.74 33.92 18.43
C LEU A 376 -3.92 35.02 19.13
N ASP A 377 -3.04 35.65 18.38
CA ASP A 377 -2.17 36.72 18.83
C ASP A 377 -2.63 38.06 18.22
N LEU A 378 -2.71 39.10 19.05
CA LEU A 378 -2.96 40.49 18.63
C LEU A 378 -1.77 41.37 19.03
N GLY A 379 -0.86 41.64 18.08
CA GLY A 379 0.27 42.56 18.29
C GLY A 379 1.30 42.11 19.34
N GLY A 380 1.49 40.79 19.52
CA GLY A 380 2.41 40.16 20.48
C GLY A 380 1.75 39.72 21.79
N VAL A 381 0.41 39.76 21.88
CA VAL A 381 -0.36 39.39 23.08
C VAL A 381 -1.31 38.24 22.73
N LEU A 382 -1.22 37.13 23.47
CA LEU A 382 -2.13 35.99 23.33
C LEU A 382 -3.54 36.37 23.79
N VAL A 383 -4.52 36.29 22.88
CA VAL A 383 -5.92 36.68 23.11
C VAL A 383 -6.83 35.48 23.34
N ALA A 384 -6.56 34.35 22.68
CA ALA A 384 -7.28 33.10 22.85
C ALA A 384 -6.37 31.91 22.52
N GLY A 385 -6.48 30.82 23.28
CA GLY A 385 -5.74 29.59 23.04
C GLY A 385 -6.64 28.39 23.32
N ASN A 386 -6.73 27.50 22.34
CA ASN A 386 -7.52 26.27 22.47
C ASN A 386 -6.61 25.08 22.20
N THR A 387 -6.70 24.05 23.04
CA THR A 387 -5.95 22.80 22.91
C THR A 387 -6.91 21.64 23.12
N ALA A 388 -6.82 20.63 22.25
CA ALA A 388 -7.52 19.36 22.43
C ALA A 388 -6.61 18.20 22.06
N ASP A 389 -6.79 17.09 22.79
CA ASP A 389 -6.10 15.84 22.53
C ASP A 389 -7.07 14.86 21.86
N ILE A 390 -6.62 14.20 20.81
CA ILE A 390 -7.32 13.09 20.18
C ILE A 390 -6.60 11.82 20.55
N VAL A 391 -7.32 10.91 21.20
CA VAL A 391 -6.86 9.55 21.44
C VAL A 391 -7.90 8.60 20.88
N GLN A 392 -7.57 7.88 19.82
CA GLN A 392 -8.52 6.99 19.13
C GLN A 392 -7.86 5.67 18.72
N MET A 393 -8.67 4.64 18.57
CA MET A 393 -8.26 3.35 18.03
C MET A 393 -8.79 3.24 16.60
N MET A 394 -8.03 2.59 15.72
CA MET A 394 -8.49 2.25 14.37
C MET A 394 -8.44 0.74 14.11
N ILE A 395 -9.40 0.29 13.29
CA ILE A 395 -9.32 -0.97 12.58
C ILE A 395 -9.58 -0.71 11.10
N GLY A 396 -8.81 -1.32 10.22
CA GLY A 396 -8.90 -1.15 8.79
C GLY A 396 -8.86 -2.48 8.07
N TYR A 397 -9.52 -2.54 6.92
CA TYR A 397 -9.42 -3.62 5.95
C TYR A 397 -9.07 -3.04 4.59
N VAL A 398 -8.18 -3.73 3.87
CA VAL A 398 -7.89 -3.44 2.46
C VAL A 398 -7.93 -4.74 1.66
N GLY A 399 -8.63 -4.70 0.53
CA GLY A 399 -8.64 -5.76 -0.47
C GLY A 399 -8.13 -5.20 -1.80
N ARG A 400 -7.18 -5.90 -2.42
CA ARG A 400 -6.74 -5.63 -3.78
C ARG A 400 -7.03 -6.84 -4.64
N PHE A 401 -7.46 -6.58 -5.86
CA PHE A 401 -7.82 -7.58 -6.85
C PHE A 401 -7.22 -7.18 -8.18
N GLU A 402 -6.63 -8.14 -8.88
CA GLU A 402 -5.93 -7.97 -10.13
C GLU A 402 -6.45 -9.00 -11.13
N ASN A 403 -6.66 -8.55 -12.36
CA ASN A 403 -7.02 -9.41 -13.47
C ASN A 403 -6.47 -8.84 -14.77
N ARG A 404 -6.62 -9.58 -15.87
CA ARG A 404 -6.14 -9.17 -17.20
C ARG A 404 -6.73 -7.86 -17.75
N ARG A 405 -7.76 -7.30 -17.12
CA ARG A 405 -8.43 -6.06 -17.52
C ARG A 405 -8.12 -4.89 -16.57
N GLY A 406 -7.16 -5.05 -15.66
CA GLY A 406 -6.74 -4.05 -14.68
C GLY A 406 -7.07 -4.43 -13.24
N SER A 407 -6.86 -3.50 -12.33
CA SER A 407 -6.90 -3.74 -10.88
C SER A 407 -8.04 -3.01 -10.16
N THR A 408 -8.46 -3.56 -9.02
CA THR A 408 -9.41 -2.95 -8.08
C THR A 408 -8.78 -2.93 -6.70
N SER A 409 -8.87 -1.82 -5.98
CA SER A 409 -8.54 -1.74 -4.55
C SER A 409 -9.75 -1.20 -3.80
N ILE A 410 -10.10 -1.81 -2.68
CA ILE A 410 -11.14 -1.33 -1.77
C ILE A 410 -10.59 -1.28 -0.36
N GLY A 411 -11.05 -0.34 0.44
CA GLY A 411 -10.72 -0.32 1.86
C GLY A 411 -11.76 0.37 2.70
N LEU A 412 -11.74 0.03 3.98
CA LEU A 412 -12.61 0.58 5.00
C LEU A 412 -11.83 0.67 6.31
N ASP A 413 -11.71 1.88 6.83
CA ASP A 413 -11.13 2.19 8.14
C ASP A 413 -12.27 2.64 9.08
N GLY A 414 -12.30 2.12 10.30
CA GLY A 414 -13.17 2.56 11.38
C GLY A 414 -12.34 3.12 12.53
N TYR A 415 -12.76 4.26 13.07
CA TYR A 415 -12.09 5.00 14.12
C TYR A 415 -13.04 5.20 15.30
N TYR A 416 -12.54 4.96 16.51
CA TYR A 416 -13.31 5.14 17.73
C TYR A 416 -12.47 5.84 18.80
N SER A 417 -12.98 6.94 19.32
CA SER A 417 -12.46 7.59 20.53
C SER A 417 -13.50 7.42 21.64
N PRO A 418 -13.17 6.81 22.79
CA PRO A 418 -14.11 6.73 23.92
C PRO A 418 -14.19 8.03 24.73
N GLY A 419 -13.30 8.99 24.48
CA GLY A 419 -13.09 10.15 25.33
C GLY A 419 -12.40 9.82 26.67
N HIS A 420 -12.02 10.85 27.40
CA HIS A 420 -11.43 10.80 28.75
C HIS A 420 -10.16 9.96 28.89
N LEU A 421 -9.41 9.73 27.81
CA LEU A 421 -8.12 9.01 27.85
C LEU A 421 -6.92 9.91 28.19
N SER A 422 -7.12 11.23 28.15
CA SER A 422 -6.15 12.24 28.59
C SER A 422 -6.90 13.47 29.14
N GLY A 423 -6.17 14.41 29.74
CA GLY A 423 -6.76 15.66 30.22
C GLY A 423 -7.35 16.54 29.11
N GLY A 424 -6.80 16.48 27.89
CA GLY A 424 -7.29 17.22 26.72
C GLY A 424 -8.28 16.44 25.84
N ASN A 425 -8.48 15.14 26.07
CA ASN A 425 -9.40 14.29 25.32
C ASN A 425 -10.80 14.28 25.96
N VAL A 426 -11.39 15.46 26.16
CA VAL A 426 -12.69 15.63 26.82
C VAL A 426 -13.61 16.56 26.04
N SER A 427 -14.92 16.33 26.11
CA SER A 427 -15.90 17.09 25.32
C SER A 427 -15.85 18.60 25.60
N SER A 428 -15.55 19.02 26.83
CA SER A 428 -15.39 20.45 27.16
C SER A 428 -14.22 21.09 26.41
N ALA A 429 -13.09 20.39 26.28
CA ALA A 429 -11.95 20.86 25.48
C ALA A 429 -12.29 20.90 23.99
N PHE A 430 -12.97 19.87 23.48
CA PHE A 430 -13.39 19.81 22.07
C PHE A 430 -14.34 20.95 21.72
N GLN A 431 -15.27 21.28 22.62
CA GLN A 431 -16.25 22.35 22.46
C GLN A 431 -15.62 23.75 22.47
N THR A 432 -14.39 23.91 22.97
CA THR A 432 -13.64 25.17 22.79
C THR A 432 -13.20 25.37 21.33
N ILE A 433 -12.91 24.29 20.60
CA ILE A 433 -12.47 24.32 19.20
C ILE A 433 -13.65 24.25 18.23
N ARG A 434 -14.61 23.35 18.48
CA ARG A 434 -15.79 23.19 17.64
C ARG A 434 -17.02 22.93 18.50
N PRO A 435 -18.02 23.83 18.48
CA PRO A 435 -19.27 23.62 19.19
C PRO A 435 -19.90 22.26 18.82
N LEU A 436 -20.56 21.64 19.79
CA LEU A 436 -21.24 20.34 19.67
C LEU A 436 -20.33 19.13 19.43
N ALA A 437 -19.02 19.31 19.28
CA ALA A 437 -18.09 18.18 19.22
C ALA A 437 -17.99 17.46 20.56
N THR A 438 -17.94 16.14 20.53
CA THR A 438 -17.78 15.27 21.70
C THR A 438 -16.46 14.52 21.61
N ALA A 439 -15.85 14.23 22.76
CA ALA A 439 -14.63 13.41 22.80
C ALA A 439 -14.91 11.91 22.63
N ASN A 440 -16.16 11.49 22.84
CA ASN A 440 -16.63 10.17 22.44
C ASN A 440 -17.25 10.29 21.04
N TYR A 441 -16.69 9.58 20.07
CA TYR A 441 -17.19 9.54 18.70
C TYR A 441 -16.70 8.31 17.95
N PHE A 442 -17.44 7.96 16.92
CA PHE A 442 -17.08 7.01 15.89
C PHE A 442 -17.18 7.65 14.49
N TYR A 443 -16.22 7.33 13.63
CA TYR A 443 -16.35 7.58 12.20
C TYR A 443 -15.72 6.46 11.38
N ALA A 444 -16.20 6.28 10.15
CA ALA A 444 -15.67 5.33 9.20
C ALA A 444 -15.28 6.04 7.90
N ARG A 445 -14.15 5.64 7.31
CA ARG A 445 -13.63 6.15 6.05
C ARG A 445 -13.43 4.99 5.07
N GLY A 446 -14.08 5.04 3.93
CA GLY A 446 -13.97 4.03 2.88
C GLY A 446 -13.33 4.59 1.62
N PHE A 447 -12.63 3.74 0.87
CA PHE A 447 -12.16 4.08 -0.47
C PHE A 447 -12.38 2.93 -1.45
N ALA A 448 -12.48 3.26 -2.73
CA ALA A 448 -12.44 2.32 -3.84
C ALA A 448 -11.65 2.93 -5.01
N GLU A 449 -10.71 2.19 -5.58
CA GLU A 449 -10.01 2.52 -6.82
C GLU A 449 -10.23 1.38 -7.82
N ARG A 450 -10.59 1.72 -9.05
CA ARG A 450 -10.66 0.78 -10.18
C ARG A 450 -9.84 1.33 -11.33
N ARG A 451 -8.92 0.53 -11.83
CA ARG A 451 -8.16 0.76 -13.06
C ARG A 451 -8.64 -0.22 -14.11
N ILE A 452 -8.90 0.28 -15.31
CA ILE A 452 -9.38 -0.52 -16.43
C ILE A 452 -8.50 -0.22 -17.63
N ASP A 453 -7.83 -1.25 -18.12
CA ASP A 453 -7.10 -1.18 -19.38
C ASP A 453 -8.10 -1.18 -20.54
N LEU A 454 -8.04 -0.14 -21.36
CA LEU A 454 -8.88 0.05 -22.52
C LEU A 454 -8.09 -0.19 -23.81
N PRO A 455 -8.77 -0.44 -24.96
CA PRO A 455 -8.11 -0.50 -26.26
C PRO A 455 -7.26 0.74 -26.56
N HIS A 456 -6.30 0.61 -27.46
CA HIS A 456 -5.37 1.68 -27.86
C HIS A 456 -4.45 2.21 -26.74
N ARG A 457 -4.14 1.35 -25.74
CA ARG A 457 -3.30 1.69 -24.58
C ARG A 457 -3.88 2.83 -23.73
N LEU A 458 -5.20 3.00 -23.74
CA LEU A 458 -5.88 3.93 -22.84
C LEU A 458 -6.10 3.24 -21.49
N GLU A 459 -6.18 4.02 -20.41
CA GLU A 459 -6.50 3.52 -19.07
C GLU A 459 -7.60 4.40 -18.47
N LEU A 460 -8.69 3.79 -17.99
CA LEU A 460 -9.72 4.48 -17.22
C LEU A 460 -9.50 4.21 -15.74
N VAL A 461 -9.43 5.27 -14.95
CA VAL A 461 -9.25 5.19 -13.50
C VAL A 461 -10.41 5.87 -12.79
N GLY A 462 -11.12 5.12 -11.97
CA GLY A 462 -12.14 5.64 -11.05
C GLY A 462 -11.65 5.55 -9.62
N ARG A 463 -11.74 6.64 -8.86
CA ARG A 463 -11.44 6.68 -7.42
C ARG A 463 -12.63 7.24 -6.67
N PHE A 464 -12.97 6.64 -5.55
CA PHE A 464 -14.00 7.08 -4.62
C PHE A 464 -13.42 7.09 -3.21
N THR A 465 -13.69 8.15 -2.46
CA THR A 465 -13.41 8.25 -1.02
C THR A 465 -14.66 8.75 -0.32
N GLY A 466 -15.06 8.09 0.75
CA GLY A 466 -16.22 8.47 1.56
C GLY A 466 -15.89 8.45 3.05
N GLN A 467 -16.54 9.33 3.80
CA GLN A 467 -16.51 9.37 5.26
C GLN A 467 -17.93 9.48 5.81
N TRP A 468 -18.21 8.69 6.83
CA TRP A 468 -19.42 8.79 7.63
C TRP A 468 -19.04 8.94 9.10
N ALA A 469 -19.64 9.90 9.79
CA ALA A 469 -19.40 10.18 11.20
C ALA A 469 -20.72 10.23 11.97
N GLU A 470 -20.72 9.69 13.18
CA GLU A 470 -21.91 9.66 14.03
C GLU A 470 -22.20 11.01 14.71
N GLY A 471 -21.24 11.94 14.68
CA GLY A 471 -21.31 13.22 15.38
C GLY A 471 -20.39 14.29 14.79
N ASN A 472 -20.37 15.46 15.44
CA ASN A 472 -19.49 16.56 15.08
C ASN A 472 -18.03 16.24 15.46
N LEU A 473 -17.16 16.08 14.46
CA LEU A 473 -15.75 15.77 14.62
C LEU A 473 -14.87 17.03 14.82
N LEU A 474 -13.71 16.88 15.45
CA LEU A 474 -12.69 17.95 15.38
C LEU A 474 -12.17 18.10 13.95
N PRO A 475 -11.71 19.31 13.55
CA PRO A 475 -11.29 19.57 12.18
C PRO A 475 -10.27 18.58 11.62
N THR A 476 -9.33 18.09 12.43
CA THR A 476 -8.32 17.08 12.03
C THR A 476 -8.93 15.75 11.59
N GLU A 477 -10.16 15.43 12.01
CA GLU A 477 -10.85 14.16 11.68
C GLU A 477 -11.98 14.36 10.66
N GLN A 478 -12.25 15.60 10.25
CA GLN A 478 -13.24 15.92 9.23
C GLN A 478 -12.75 15.55 7.83
N ILE A 479 -13.67 15.19 6.93
CA ILE A 479 -13.36 15.04 5.51
C ILE A 479 -13.30 16.41 4.85
N GLY A 480 -12.21 16.67 4.12
CA GLY A 480 -12.02 17.89 3.36
C GLY A 480 -12.06 17.64 1.86
N LEU A 481 -12.72 18.56 1.14
CA LEU A 481 -12.95 18.54 -0.29
C LEU A 481 -12.41 19.84 -0.92
N GLY A 482 -11.84 19.71 -2.12
CA GLY A 482 -11.10 20.75 -2.82
C GLY A 482 -9.58 20.53 -2.71
N GLY A 483 -8.86 20.96 -3.74
CA GLY A 483 -7.43 20.77 -3.88
C GLY A 483 -7.04 19.48 -4.62
N TYR A 484 -5.73 19.31 -4.81
CA TYR A 484 -5.19 18.29 -5.72
C TYR A 484 -5.62 16.84 -5.42
N ASN A 485 -5.74 16.47 -4.13
CA ASN A 485 -6.05 15.10 -3.71
C ASN A 485 -7.55 14.77 -3.66
N SER A 486 -8.43 15.73 -3.97
CA SER A 486 -9.89 15.53 -3.99
C SER A 486 -10.49 16.16 -5.24
N VAL A 487 -11.20 17.28 -5.14
CA VAL A 487 -11.79 17.99 -6.30
C VAL A 487 -10.83 19.06 -6.78
N ARG A 488 -10.01 18.74 -7.80
CA ARG A 488 -8.82 19.50 -8.23
C ARG A 488 -9.08 20.91 -8.72
N SER A 489 -10.32 21.24 -9.07
CA SER A 489 -10.65 22.56 -9.62
C SER A 489 -10.84 23.64 -8.56
N TYR A 490 -10.78 23.27 -7.27
CA TYR A 490 -11.01 24.14 -6.11
C TYR A 490 -9.74 24.28 -5.28
N ASP A 491 -9.63 25.33 -4.48
CA ASP A 491 -8.55 25.45 -3.50
C ASP A 491 -8.67 24.34 -2.43
N LEU A 492 -7.55 24.07 -1.74
CA LEU A 492 -7.50 23.03 -0.72
C LEU A 492 -8.55 23.30 0.38
N TYR A 493 -9.37 22.29 0.67
CA TYR A 493 -10.39 22.32 1.73
C TYR A 493 -11.39 23.46 1.62
N SER A 494 -11.76 23.84 0.39
CA SER A 494 -12.88 24.76 0.16
C SER A 494 -14.18 24.27 0.80
N VAL A 495 -14.40 22.95 0.92
CA VAL A 495 -15.51 22.37 1.67
C VAL A 495 -14.99 21.36 2.68
N VAL A 496 -15.54 21.38 3.89
CA VAL A 496 -15.19 20.47 4.98
C VAL A 496 -16.47 19.98 5.63
N GLY A 497 -16.55 18.70 5.97
CA GLY A 497 -17.67 18.10 6.68
C GLY A 497 -17.27 16.98 7.64
N ASP A 498 -18.17 16.63 8.56
CA ASP A 498 -18.05 15.43 9.39
C ASP A 498 -18.20 14.15 8.57
N SER A 499 -19.12 14.22 7.60
CA SER A 499 -19.37 13.18 6.61
C SER A 499 -19.26 13.78 5.22
N GLY A 500 -19.05 12.94 4.21
CA GLY A 500 -18.92 13.39 2.84
C GLY A 500 -18.32 12.34 1.94
N TYR A 501 -18.22 12.67 0.66
CA TYR A 501 -17.53 11.83 -0.30
C TYR A 501 -16.98 12.68 -1.44
N PHE A 502 -15.98 12.15 -2.13
CA PHE A 502 -15.55 12.66 -3.44
C PHE A 502 -15.15 11.52 -4.36
N THR A 503 -15.16 11.80 -5.65
CA THR A 503 -14.86 10.84 -6.72
C THR A 503 -14.06 11.52 -7.81
N ASN A 504 -13.07 10.79 -8.33
CA ASN A 504 -12.24 11.19 -9.46
C ASN A 504 -12.38 10.17 -10.57
N ILE A 505 -12.76 10.61 -11.77
CA ILE A 505 -12.79 9.78 -12.97
C ILE A 505 -11.76 10.34 -13.92
N GLU A 506 -10.80 9.51 -14.33
CA GLU A 506 -9.67 9.93 -15.16
C GLU A 506 -9.51 9.00 -16.36
N LEU A 507 -9.37 9.59 -17.54
CA LEU A 507 -8.98 8.88 -18.75
C LEU A 507 -7.54 9.23 -19.09
N TRP A 508 -6.68 8.23 -19.12
CA TRP A 508 -5.25 8.36 -19.35
C TRP A 508 -4.84 7.84 -20.73
N THR A 509 -3.85 8.49 -21.33
CA THR A 509 -3.18 7.96 -22.51
C THR A 509 -2.16 6.88 -22.13
N GLY A 510 -1.73 6.10 -23.13
CA GLY A 510 -0.56 5.23 -22.99
C GLY A 510 0.71 6.05 -22.79
N ALA A 511 1.75 5.42 -22.24
CA ALA A 511 3.06 6.05 -22.06
C ALA A 511 3.72 6.38 -23.40
N ILE A 512 4.21 7.61 -23.52
CA ILE A 512 4.96 8.13 -24.67
C ILE A 512 6.36 8.45 -24.18
N SER A 513 7.39 7.82 -24.75
CA SER A 513 8.78 8.24 -24.50
C SER A 513 9.09 9.49 -25.32
N THR A 514 9.61 10.51 -24.66
CA THR A 514 10.09 11.75 -25.26
C THR A 514 11.48 11.58 -25.89
N ARG A 515 12.16 10.45 -25.63
CA ARG A 515 13.48 10.08 -26.18
C ARG A 515 14.55 11.15 -25.94
N ILE A 516 14.47 11.87 -24.83
CA ILE A 516 15.48 12.87 -24.46
C ILE A 516 16.82 12.14 -24.25
N PRO A 517 17.85 12.35 -25.10
CA PRO A 517 19.12 11.69 -24.95
C PRO A 517 19.85 12.29 -23.75
N SER A 518 20.09 11.50 -22.70
CA SER A 518 20.81 11.96 -21.53
C SER A 518 21.57 10.81 -20.87
N ARG A 519 22.83 11.07 -20.46
CA ARG A 519 23.61 10.14 -19.63
C ARG A 519 22.98 9.90 -18.26
N TRP A 520 22.00 10.73 -17.88
CA TRP A 520 21.30 10.72 -16.60
C TRP A 520 19.86 10.18 -16.72
N CYS A 521 19.46 9.71 -17.91
CA CYS A 521 18.13 9.18 -18.19
C CYS A 521 18.26 7.73 -18.68
N ARG A 522 17.66 6.77 -17.96
CA ARG A 522 17.59 5.36 -18.39
C ARG A 522 16.34 5.06 -19.24
N GLY A 523 15.36 5.95 -19.18
CA GLY A 523 14.07 5.85 -19.84
C GLY A 523 13.15 6.94 -19.31
N ASP A 524 12.15 7.29 -20.10
CA ASP A 524 11.21 8.34 -19.77
C ASP A 524 9.80 8.01 -20.26
N GLU A 525 8.80 8.45 -19.51
CA GLU A 525 7.40 8.23 -19.80
C GLU A 525 6.59 9.50 -19.59
N LEU A 526 5.96 9.99 -20.66
CA LEU A 526 4.97 11.06 -20.64
C LEU A 526 3.57 10.46 -20.84
N ARG A 527 2.64 10.82 -19.96
CA ARG A 527 1.22 10.49 -20.05
C ARG A 527 0.38 11.74 -19.93
N PHE A 528 -0.68 11.82 -20.73
CA PHE A 528 -1.72 12.84 -20.59
C PHE A 528 -2.95 12.22 -19.95
N LEU A 529 -3.74 13.05 -19.29
CA LEU A 529 -5.01 12.66 -18.71
C LEU A 529 -6.07 13.75 -18.90
N ALA A 530 -7.33 13.33 -18.98
CA ALA A 530 -8.49 14.18 -18.76
C ALA A 530 -9.24 13.67 -17.54
N PHE A 531 -9.83 14.56 -16.76
CA PHE A 531 -10.48 14.18 -15.51
C PHE A 531 -11.81 14.89 -15.27
N TYR A 532 -12.68 14.22 -14.53
CA TYR A 532 -13.89 14.77 -13.94
C TYR A 532 -13.92 14.41 -12.45
N ASP A 533 -14.06 15.44 -11.61
CA ASP A 533 -14.08 15.33 -10.17
C ASP A 533 -15.41 15.83 -9.62
N PHE A 534 -15.96 15.12 -8.64
CA PHE A 534 -17.14 15.60 -7.92
C PHE A 534 -17.11 15.16 -6.46
N GLY A 535 -17.78 15.91 -5.59
CA GLY A 535 -17.93 15.51 -4.20
C GLY A 535 -18.88 16.41 -3.44
N SER A 536 -19.27 15.95 -2.25
CA SER A 536 -20.12 16.69 -1.34
C SER A 536 -19.71 16.46 0.11
N GLY A 537 -19.70 17.53 0.91
CA GLY A 537 -19.36 17.48 2.33
C GLY A 537 -20.51 17.99 3.20
N TYR A 538 -20.71 17.33 4.35
CA TYR A 538 -21.83 17.56 5.24
C TYR A 538 -21.38 17.71 6.71
N ASP A 539 -21.86 18.74 7.40
CA ASP A 539 -21.76 18.83 8.87
C ASP A 539 -22.86 17.94 9.49
N HIS A 540 -22.53 17.17 10.55
CA HIS A 540 -23.52 16.32 11.23
C HIS A 540 -24.64 17.17 11.85
N THR A 541 -24.26 18.13 12.70
CA THR A 541 -25.14 19.23 13.13
C THR A 541 -24.52 20.56 12.72
N ALA A 542 -25.22 21.28 11.83
CA ALA A 542 -24.80 22.61 11.39
C ALA A 542 -25.04 23.65 12.50
N VAL A 543 -24.09 24.56 12.66
CA VAL A 543 -24.28 25.75 13.51
C VAL A 543 -25.23 26.72 12.80
N VAL A 544 -26.06 27.44 13.56
CA VAL A 544 -27.05 28.39 13.02
C VAL A 544 -26.43 29.32 11.97
N GLY A 545 -27.06 29.40 10.79
CA GLY A 545 -26.63 30.27 9.69
C GLY A 545 -25.64 29.64 8.71
N ARG A 546 -25.29 28.35 8.85
CA ARG A 546 -24.41 27.63 7.93
C ARG A 546 -25.18 26.60 7.09
N ASN A 547 -24.85 26.49 5.80
CA ASN A 547 -25.34 25.39 4.96
C ASN A 547 -24.76 24.06 5.44
N SER A 548 -25.62 23.06 5.63
CA SER A 548 -25.24 21.73 6.09
C SER A 548 -24.61 20.86 4.99
N ALA A 549 -24.71 21.24 3.72
CA ALA A 549 -24.18 20.51 2.57
C ALA A 549 -23.57 21.48 1.55
N ASN A 550 -22.42 21.14 0.96
CA ASN A 550 -21.85 21.88 -0.16
C ASN A 550 -21.26 20.91 -1.19
N ASP A 551 -21.63 21.12 -2.45
CA ASP A 551 -21.22 20.26 -3.57
C ASP A 551 -20.11 20.94 -4.38
N LEU A 552 -19.12 20.15 -4.80
CA LEU A 552 -18.03 20.55 -5.68
C LEU A 552 -18.05 19.71 -6.94
N GLN A 553 -17.88 20.33 -8.11
CA GLN A 553 -17.74 19.63 -9.38
C GLN A 553 -16.71 20.32 -10.24
N GLY A 554 -15.80 19.57 -10.84
CA GLY A 554 -14.75 20.12 -11.68
C GLY A 554 -14.38 19.18 -12.83
N ILE A 555 -13.89 19.76 -13.90
CA ILE A 555 -13.37 19.01 -15.05
C ILE A 555 -12.01 19.60 -15.43
N GLY A 556 -11.11 18.79 -15.96
CA GLY A 556 -9.80 19.30 -16.33
C GLY A 556 -8.94 18.34 -17.14
N VAL A 557 -7.71 18.78 -17.37
CA VAL A 557 -6.68 18.04 -18.09
C VAL A 557 -5.38 18.07 -17.30
N GLY A 558 -4.53 17.08 -17.53
CA GLY A 558 -3.24 17.00 -16.84
C GLY A 558 -2.20 16.23 -17.63
N MET A 559 -0.98 16.29 -17.11
CA MET A 559 0.18 15.55 -17.59
C MET A 559 0.94 14.92 -16.42
N ARG A 560 1.52 13.74 -16.65
CA ARG A 560 2.51 13.11 -15.78
C ARG A 560 3.74 12.78 -16.61
N TYR A 561 4.90 13.16 -16.11
CA TYR A 561 6.18 12.85 -16.72
C TYR A 561 7.09 12.20 -15.69
N GLU A 562 7.60 11.03 -16.02
CA GLU A 562 8.56 10.29 -15.20
C GLU A 562 9.84 10.09 -16.01
N MET A 563 10.98 10.50 -15.47
CA MET A 563 12.30 10.29 -16.06
C MET A 563 13.13 9.47 -15.09
N GLN A 564 13.38 8.21 -15.46
CA GLN A 564 14.01 7.25 -14.58
C GLN A 564 15.53 7.49 -14.49
N PRO A 565 16.12 7.34 -13.29
CA PRO A 565 15.48 6.99 -12.00
C PRO A 565 15.06 8.20 -11.14
N ASN A 566 15.30 9.44 -11.57
CA ASN A 566 15.48 10.55 -10.64
C ASN A 566 14.39 11.63 -10.65
N LEU A 567 13.48 11.71 -11.62
CA LEU A 567 12.58 12.87 -11.74
C LEU A 567 11.13 12.46 -12.02
N THR A 568 10.21 13.09 -11.30
CA THR A 568 8.77 13.01 -11.54
C THR A 568 8.19 14.41 -11.59
N VAL A 569 7.36 14.68 -12.60
CA VAL A 569 6.65 15.95 -12.80
C VAL A 569 5.16 15.66 -13.00
N ARG A 570 4.32 16.45 -12.33
CA ARG A 570 2.87 16.48 -12.52
C ARG A 570 2.40 17.90 -12.77
N ALA A 571 1.48 18.06 -13.70
CA ALA A 571 0.72 19.30 -13.84
C ALA A 571 -0.73 18.99 -14.18
N ASP A 572 -1.65 19.74 -13.58
CA ASP A 572 -3.10 19.61 -13.80
C ASP A 572 -3.71 21.00 -13.87
N TYR A 573 -4.70 21.16 -14.73
CA TYR A 573 -5.49 22.37 -14.83
C TYR A 573 -6.97 22.01 -14.88
N GLY A 574 -7.74 22.53 -13.92
CA GLY A 574 -9.15 22.24 -13.74
C GLY A 574 -10.02 23.49 -13.72
N TRP A 575 -11.24 23.36 -14.23
CA TRP A 575 -12.29 24.37 -14.23
C TRP A 575 -13.43 23.95 -13.31
N GLN A 576 -13.92 24.90 -12.52
CA GLN A 576 -15.07 24.68 -11.65
C GLN A 576 -16.35 24.64 -12.48
N ILE A 577 -17.17 23.63 -12.22
CA ILE A 577 -18.51 23.48 -12.79
C ILE A 577 -19.54 24.07 -11.82
N THR A 578 -19.38 23.82 -10.52
CA THR A 578 -20.25 24.38 -9.47
C THR A 578 -19.60 25.62 -8.85
N ASP A 579 -20.32 26.75 -8.85
CA ASP A 579 -19.90 27.94 -8.11
C ASP A 579 -20.31 27.78 -6.63
N LEU A 580 -19.35 27.93 -5.72
CA LEU A 580 -19.57 27.91 -4.27
C LEU A 580 -20.26 29.19 -3.76
N GLY A 581 -20.40 30.21 -4.61
CA GLY A 581 -21.05 31.47 -4.32
C GLY A 581 -20.12 32.50 -3.67
N PRO A 582 -20.63 33.72 -3.41
CA PRO A 582 -19.83 34.89 -3.05
C PRO A 582 -19.11 34.80 -1.69
N GLY A 583 -19.43 33.81 -0.87
CA GLY A 583 -18.75 33.54 0.40
C GLY A 583 -17.36 32.91 0.25
N PHE A 584 -17.04 32.34 -0.92
CA PHE A 584 -15.78 31.64 -1.16
C PHE A 584 -14.90 32.46 -2.10
N ARG A 585 -13.78 32.97 -1.58
CA ARG A 585 -12.83 33.78 -2.37
C ARG A 585 -11.81 32.89 -3.07
N GLN A 586 -12.18 32.33 -4.21
CA GLN A 586 -11.27 31.56 -5.07
C GLN A 586 -11.56 31.79 -6.56
N PRO A 587 -10.57 31.61 -7.46
CA PRO A 587 -10.78 31.70 -8.90
C PRO A 587 -11.64 30.55 -9.42
N ASN A 588 -12.29 30.72 -10.57
CA ASN A 588 -13.13 29.69 -11.21
C ASN A 588 -12.34 28.53 -11.87
N SER A 589 -11.02 28.52 -11.71
CA SER A 589 -10.12 27.49 -12.24
C SER A 589 -8.88 27.36 -11.34
N ARG A 590 -8.26 26.18 -11.32
CA ARG A 590 -7.05 25.93 -10.53
C ARG A 590 -6.01 25.16 -11.33
N ALA A 591 -4.77 25.60 -11.25
CA ALA A 591 -3.61 24.83 -11.68
C ALA A 591 -2.96 24.15 -10.46
N HIS A 592 -2.46 22.94 -10.64
CA HIS A 592 -1.60 22.24 -9.69
C HIS A 592 -0.33 21.80 -10.40
N ILE A 593 0.82 22.03 -9.78
CA ILE A 593 2.12 21.58 -10.27
C ILE A 593 2.81 20.85 -9.14
N GLY A 594 3.53 19.77 -9.47
CA GLY A 594 4.41 19.09 -8.54
C GLY A 594 5.65 18.56 -9.26
N VAL A 595 6.80 18.68 -8.62
CA VAL A 595 8.09 18.21 -9.12
C VAL A 595 8.79 17.51 -7.98
N VAL A 596 9.26 16.28 -8.21
CA VAL A 596 10.03 15.51 -7.25
C VAL A 596 11.30 15.04 -7.92
N TRP A 597 12.42 15.33 -7.28
CA TRP A 597 13.71 14.78 -7.63
C TRP A 597 14.15 13.80 -6.54
N SER A 598 14.67 12.64 -6.93
CA SER A 598 15.21 11.65 -6.00
C SER A 598 16.54 11.11 -6.49
N HIS A 599 17.44 10.79 -5.57
CA HIS A 599 18.71 10.12 -5.83
C HIS A 599 18.73 8.73 -5.20
#